data_AF-A0A8T1W8S5-F1
#
_entry.id   AF-A0A8T1W8S5-F1
#
_cell.length_a   1.000
_cell.length_b   1.000
_cell.length_c   1.000
_cell.angle_alpha   90.00
_cell.angle_beta   90.00
_cell.angle_gamma   90.00
#
_symmetry.space_group_name_H-M   'P 1'
#
loop_
_entity.id
_entity.type
_entity.pdbx_description
1 polymer ?
#
loop_
_entity_poly.entity_id
_entity_poly.type
_entity_poly.pdbx_seq_one_letter_code
_entity_poly.pdbx_strand_id
1 'polypeptide(L)'
;MSGNHHEKHYFTEEFPDHDYQSTTESSHPQTPLWPAYLPANQDRIAIFERSKNAQLVVYSANFRDKKRRELDPKWPLDINWQSFGWTAHPTSNSTGMIERRLAWGYSHKAVEPEGPVAAEAVGTSYSVTLNALPSRPALLFIDAKGRVILQTTINGAPSRLWKIYVKTHSTIAFVPKVLYVDLYGTHVDDEHATYERITLSS
;
A
#
# COMPACT_ATOMS: atom_id res chain seq x y z
N MET A 1 -10.11 -21.13 38.83
CA MET A 1 -9.48 -21.40 37.52
C MET A 1 -9.44 -20.08 36.77
N SER A 2 -8.32 -19.35 36.87
CA SER A 2 -8.13 -18.08 36.15
C SER A 2 -7.54 -18.43 34.79
N GLY A 3 -8.31 -18.25 33.72
CA GLY A 3 -7.82 -18.44 32.36
C GLY A 3 -6.80 -17.35 32.04
N ASN A 4 -5.54 -17.74 31.80
CA ASN A 4 -4.56 -16.86 31.17
C ASN A 4 -5.08 -16.47 29.79
N HIS A 5 -5.69 -15.29 29.69
CA HIS A 5 -5.80 -14.59 28.42
C HIS A 5 -4.38 -14.15 28.04
N HIS A 6 -3.67 -14.97 27.28
CA HIS A 6 -2.53 -14.49 26.53
C HIS A 6 -3.07 -13.53 25.46
N GLU A 7 -2.98 -12.23 25.73
CA GLU A 7 -3.08 -11.23 24.67
C GLU A 7 -2.04 -11.59 23.60
N LYS A 8 -2.52 -11.79 22.39
CA LYS A 8 -1.68 -12.15 21.26
C LYS A 8 -0.87 -10.90 20.89
N HIS A 9 0.33 -10.79 21.45
CA HIS A 9 1.28 -9.76 21.08
C HIS A 9 1.77 -10.05 19.66
N TYR A 10 1.38 -9.20 18.71
CA TYR A 10 1.85 -9.26 17.32
C TYR A 10 3.21 -8.55 17.11
N PHE A 11 3.80 -8.06 18.20
CA PHE A 11 4.94 -7.15 18.20
C PHE A 11 6.24 -7.92 17.95
N THR A 12 6.94 -7.54 16.88
CA THR A 12 8.39 -7.70 16.76
C THR A 12 9.06 -6.70 17.70
N GLU A 13 10.19 -7.06 18.29
CA GLU A 13 11.01 -6.15 19.10
C GLU A 13 11.43 -4.92 18.27
N GLU A 14 10.69 -3.81 18.40
CA GLU A 14 10.86 -2.63 17.56
C GLU A 14 12.11 -1.82 17.92
N PHE A 15 13.29 -2.31 17.52
CA PHE A 15 14.56 -1.60 17.68
C PHE A 15 15.02 -0.97 16.35
N PRO A 16 15.58 0.26 16.37
CA PRO A 16 16.11 0.93 15.17
C PRO A 16 17.26 0.16 14.49
N ASP A 17 17.84 -0.81 15.20
CA ASP A 17 18.93 -1.65 14.72
C ASP A 17 18.45 -2.94 14.01
N HIS A 18 17.14 -3.25 14.03
CA HIS A 18 16.59 -4.41 13.34
C HIS A 18 16.16 -4.09 11.91
N ASP A 19 16.47 -5.01 10.99
CA ASP A 19 16.03 -4.94 9.60
C ASP A 19 14.78 -5.80 9.39
N TYR A 20 13.60 -5.17 9.34
CA TYR A 20 12.34 -5.87 9.09
C TYR A 20 12.29 -6.43 7.68
N GLN A 21 11.92 -7.70 7.56
CA GLN A 21 11.62 -8.34 6.28
C GLN A 21 10.22 -7.94 5.81
N SER A 22 9.99 -8.03 4.50
CA SER A 22 8.65 -7.82 3.95
C SER A 22 7.70 -8.94 4.35
N THR A 23 6.44 -8.61 4.68
CA THR A 23 5.44 -9.63 5.04
C THR A 23 4.76 -10.24 3.81
N THR A 24 5.25 -11.36 3.28
CA THR A 24 4.75 -11.90 1.99
C THR A 24 3.96 -13.20 2.09
N GLU A 25 3.91 -13.82 3.27
CA GLU A 25 3.28 -15.14 3.50
C GLU A 25 2.43 -15.13 4.78
N SER A 26 1.52 -14.17 4.87
CA SER A 26 0.63 -14.04 6.03
C SER A 26 -0.65 -14.86 5.90
N SER A 27 -1.36 -15.01 7.02
CA SER A 27 -2.72 -15.52 7.08
C SER A 27 -3.80 -14.44 6.89
N HIS A 28 -3.46 -13.27 6.32
CA HIS A 28 -4.41 -12.17 6.19
C HIS A 28 -5.53 -12.51 5.17
N PRO A 29 -6.82 -12.30 5.52
CA PRO A 29 -7.95 -12.86 4.75
C PRO A 29 -8.15 -12.23 3.37
N GLN A 30 -7.60 -11.03 3.09
CA GLN A 30 -7.73 -10.39 1.78
C GLN A 30 -6.59 -10.75 0.81
N THR A 31 -5.39 -11.01 1.34
CA THR A 31 -4.21 -11.36 0.56
C THR A 31 -3.11 -11.78 1.53
N PRO A 32 -2.34 -12.85 1.23
CA PRO A 32 -1.20 -13.26 2.05
C PRO A 32 -0.07 -12.22 2.04
N LEU A 33 -0.13 -11.24 1.12
CA LEU A 33 0.85 -10.17 1.01
C LEU A 33 0.71 -9.09 2.09
N TRP A 34 -0.34 -9.10 2.92
CA TRP A 34 -0.54 -8.08 3.96
C TRP A 34 -0.25 -8.64 5.35
N PRO A 35 0.24 -7.87 6.32
CA PRO A 35 0.50 -8.42 7.64
C PRO A 35 -0.80 -8.91 8.31
N ALA A 36 -0.73 -10.04 9.02
CA ALA A 36 -1.90 -10.68 9.64
C ALA A 36 -2.60 -9.81 10.70
N TYR A 37 -1.88 -8.83 11.26
CA TYR A 37 -2.40 -7.88 12.25
C TYR A 37 -3.13 -6.68 11.61
N LEU A 38 -3.04 -6.50 10.30
CA LEU A 38 -3.81 -5.47 9.60
C LEU A 38 -5.29 -5.88 9.59
N PRO A 39 -6.23 -5.05 10.09
CA PRO A 39 -7.64 -5.42 10.02
C PRO A 39 -8.15 -5.46 8.57
N ALA A 40 -8.97 -6.45 8.24
CA ALA A 40 -9.56 -6.54 6.91
C ALA A 40 -10.43 -5.31 6.61
N ASN A 41 -10.24 -4.72 5.43
CA ASN A 41 -11.05 -3.62 4.91
C ASN A 41 -10.99 -3.61 3.37
N GLN A 42 -12.17 -3.70 2.74
CA GLN A 42 -12.32 -3.78 1.29
C GLN A 42 -11.94 -2.50 0.53
N ASP A 43 -11.85 -1.37 1.24
CA ASP A 43 -11.44 -0.09 0.65
C ASP A 43 -9.92 0.10 0.68
N ARG A 44 -9.15 -0.80 1.32
CA ARG A 44 -7.68 -0.77 1.25
C ARG A 44 -7.21 -1.21 -0.13
N ILE A 45 -6.26 -0.47 -0.66
CA ILE A 45 -5.74 -0.65 -2.01
C ILE A 45 -4.34 -1.24 -1.96
N ALA A 46 -3.43 -0.55 -1.26
CA ALA A 46 -2.04 -0.95 -1.16
C ALA A 46 -1.44 -0.57 0.19
N ILE A 47 -0.37 -1.26 0.56
CA ILE A 47 0.41 -0.95 1.75
C ILE A 47 1.86 -0.65 1.39
N PHE A 48 2.52 0.13 2.24
CA PHE A 48 3.92 0.48 2.11
C PHE A 48 4.67 0.16 3.40
N GLU A 49 5.65 -0.74 3.29
CA GLU A 49 6.49 -1.25 4.36
C GLU A 49 7.94 -0.76 4.20
N ARG A 50 8.67 -0.66 5.31
CA ARG A 50 10.08 -0.27 5.32
C ARG A 50 10.90 -1.20 6.18
N SER A 51 12.15 -1.43 5.79
CA SER A 51 13.06 -2.28 6.57
C SER A 51 13.50 -1.70 7.90
N LYS A 52 13.37 -0.38 8.11
CA LYS A 52 13.81 0.32 9.34
C LYS A 52 12.66 0.83 10.20
N ASN A 53 11.42 0.57 9.82
CA ASN A 53 10.25 1.03 10.56
C ASN A 53 9.08 0.07 10.33
N ALA A 54 8.60 -0.56 11.41
CA ALA A 54 7.48 -1.50 11.39
C ALA A 54 6.10 -0.82 11.23
N GLN A 55 6.04 0.51 11.27
CA GLN A 55 4.82 1.26 10.93
C GLN A 55 4.43 1.03 9.47
N LEU A 56 3.15 0.80 9.27
CA LEU A 56 2.57 0.58 7.97
C LEU A 56 1.94 1.87 7.44
N VAL A 57 2.29 2.26 6.22
CA VAL A 57 1.51 3.26 5.49
C VAL A 57 0.47 2.52 4.66
N VAL A 58 -0.80 2.89 4.83
CA VAL A 58 -1.93 2.25 4.14
C VAL A 58 -2.61 3.25 3.22
N TYR A 59 -2.73 2.87 1.95
CA TYR A 59 -3.50 3.59 0.95
C TYR A 59 -4.89 2.96 0.86
N SER A 60 -5.91 3.77 1.08
CA SER A 60 -7.31 3.37 0.96
C SER A 60 -8.04 4.25 -0.04
N ALA A 61 -9.09 3.72 -0.66
CA ALA A 61 -9.99 4.50 -1.48
C ALA A 61 -10.70 5.57 -0.64
N ASN A 62 -10.73 6.79 -1.13
CA ASN A 62 -11.51 7.87 -0.54
C ASN A 62 -12.71 8.18 -1.43
N PHE A 63 -13.90 7.99 -0.89
CA PHE A 63 -15.15 8.13 -1.61
C PHE A 63 -15.82 9.46 -1.29
N ARG A 64 -16.22 10.19 -2.34
CA ARG A 64 -17.20 11.27 -2.21
C ARG A 64 -18.59 10.69 -1.91
N ASP A 65 -18.94 9.60 -2.59
CA ASP A 65 -20.17 8.84 -2.33
C ASP A 65 -19.84 7.34 -2.31
N LYS A 66 -19.77 6.77 -1.10
CA LYS A 66 -19.44 5.35 -0.91
C LYS A 66 -20.52 4.41 -1.46
N LYS A 67 -21.80 4.81 -1.43
CA LYS A 67 -22.91 3.98 -1.93
C LYS A 67 -22.86 3.85 -3.45
N ARG A 68 -22.51 4.95 -4.12
CA ARG A 68 -22.36 5.00 -5.58
C ARG A 68 -20.97 4.58 -6.06
N ARG A 69 -20.08 4.23 -5.12
CA ARG A 69 -18.67 3.89 -5.39
C ARG A 69 -17.98 5.02 -6.17
N GLU A 70 -18.25 6.26 -5.80
CA GLU A 70 -17.67 7.42 -6.47
C GLU A 70 -16.49 7.97 -5.67
N LEU A 71 -15.28 7.90 -6.26
CA LEU A 71 -14.06 8.42 -5.64
C LEU A 71 -14.10 9.95 -5.55
N ASP A 72 -13.49 10.49 -4.49
CA ASP A 72 -13.30 11.93 -4.36
C ASP A 72 -12.36 12.44 -5.46
N PRO A 73 -12.80 13.37 -6.34
CA PRO A 73 -11.99 13.82 -7.47
C PRO A 73 -10.79 14.67 -7.06
N LYS A 74 -10.83 15.26 -5.86
CA LYS A 74 -9.75 16.07 -5.31
C LYS A 74 -8.75 15.20 -4.55
N TRP A 75 -9.21 14.12 -3.92
CA TRP A 75 -8.36 13.23 -3.12
C TRP A 75 -8.84 11.77 -3.24
N PRO A 76 -8.62 11.07 -4.35
CA PRO A 76 -9.21 9.74 -4.57
C PRO A 76 -8.63 8.64 -3.67
N LEU A 77 -7.50 8.91 -3.02
CA LEU A 77 -6.88 8.04 -2.01
C LEU A 77 -6.72 8.77 -0.67
N ASP A 78 -6.96 8.04 0.41
CA ASP A 78 -6.59 8.44 1.77
C ASP A 78 -5.35 7.67 2.24
N ILE A 79 -4.49 8.34 3.00
CA ILE A 79 -3.21 7.80 3.47
C ILE A 79 -3.22 7.80 4.99
N ASN A 80 -3.16 6.60 5.57
CA ASN A 80 -3.17 6.42 7.02
C ASN A 80 -1.91 5.71 7.49
N TRP A 81 -1.36 6.17 8.60
CA TRP A 81 -0.26 5.49 9.26
C TRP A 81 -0.85 4.60 10.34
N GLN A 82 -0.49 3.32 10.30
CA GLN A 82 -0.88 2.36 11.31
C GLN A 82 0.37 1.98 12.09
N SER A 83 0.41 2.47 13.33
CA SER A 83 1.43 2.08 14.30
C SER A 83 0.91 0.86 15.05
N PHE A 84 1.57 -0.27 14.83
CA PHE A 84 1.28 -1.52 15.53
C PHE A 84 2.28 -1.79 16.65
N GLY A 85 3.06 -0.78 17.06
CA GLY A 85 4.32 -0.94 17.78
C GLY A 85 4.47 -0.30 19.16
N TRP A 86 3.66 0.71 19.48
CA TRP A 86 3.91 1.56 20.66
C TRP A 86 2.96 1.34 21.83
N THR A 87 1.87 0.62 21.62
CA THR A 87 0.78 0.52 22.60
C THR A 87 0.00 -0.77 22.38
N ALA A 88 -0.58 -1.34 23.46
CA ALA A 88 -1.57 -2.43 23.39
C ALA A 88 -2.84 -2.08 22.57
N HIS A 89 -2.92 -0.83 22.08
CA HIS A 89 -3.99 -0.25 21.30
C HIS A 89 -3.36 0.40 20.05
N PRO A 90 -3.26 -0.29 18.91
CA PRO A 90 -2.72 0.30 17.68
C PRO A 90 -3.48 1.57 17.33
N THR A 91 -2.77 2.67 17.12
CA THR A 91 -3.37 3.97 16.77
C THR A 91 -3.29 4.19 15.26
N SER A 92 -4.43 4.57 14.68
CA SER A 92 -4.51 5.05 13.30
C SER A 92 -4.53 6.57 13.36
N ASN A 93 -3.42 7.21 13.02
CA ASN A 93 -3.38 8.66 12.90
C ASN A 93 -3.64 9.04 11.45
N SER A 94 -4.70 9.80 11.21
CA SER A 94 -4.91 10.44 9.91
C SER A 94 -3.73 11.36 9.63
N THR A 95 -3.09 11.24 8.47
CA THR A 95 -2.01 12.16 8.10
C THR A 95 -2.54 13.57 7.96
N GLY A 96 -1.87 14.52 8.61
CA GLY A 96 -2.11 15.95 8.41
C GLY A 96 -1.82 16.35 6.96
N MET A 97 -2.35 17.50 6.52
CA MET A 97 -2.25 17.97 5.13
C MET A 97 -0.80 18.09 4.61
N ILE A 98 0.17 18.30 5.51
CA ILE A 98 1.60 18.41 5.18
C ILE A 98 2.21 17.02 4.94
N GLU A 99 1.95 16.03 5.80
CA GLU A 99 2.47 14.67 5.64
C GLU A 99 1.93 13.98 4.38
N ARG A 100 0.69 14.29 3.99
CA ARG A 100 0.10 13.85 2.71
C ARG A 100 0.87 14.37 1.48
N ARG A 101 1.65 15.44 1.61
CA ARG A 101 2.50 16.01 0.53
C ARG A 101 3.94 15.51 0.58
N LEU A 102 4.37 14.85 1.65
CA LEU A 102 5.72 14.31 1.82
C LEU A 102 5.88 12.95 1.10
N ALA A 103 6.92 12.19 1.43
CA ALA A 103 7.37 10.99 0.70
C ALA A 103 6.30 9.94 0.37
N TRP A 104 5.19 9.89 1.14
CA TRP A 104 4.12 8.90 0.95
C TRP A 104 2.85 9.45 0.30
N GLY A 105 2.90 10.72 -0.11
CA GLY A 105 1.85 11.35 -0.91
C GLY A 105 1.72 10.78 -2.31
N TYR A 106 0.79 11.35 -3.06
CA TYR A 106 0.59 11.06 -4.46
C TYR A 106 0.15 12.30 -5.22
N SER A 107 0.34 12.27 -6.53
CA SER A 107 -0.34 13.16 -7.47
C SER A 107 -1.32 12.35 -8.31
N HIS A 108 -2.40 12.98 -8.76
CA HIS A 108 -3.40 12.33 -9.61
C HIS A 108 -3.98 13.26 -10.66
N LYS A 109 -4.47 12.67 -11.74
CA LYS A 109 -5.22 13.35 -12.81
C LYS A 109 -6.35 12.43 -13.29
N ALA A 110 -7.55 12.97 -13.47
CA ALA A 110 -8.64 12.23 -14.11
C ALA A 110 -8.25 11.87 -15.56
N VAL A 111 -8.53 10.65 -15.95
CA VAL A 111 -8.21 10.10 -17.27
C VAL A 111 -9.37 9.23 -17.76
N GLU A 112 -9.49 9.13 -19.09
CA GLU A 112 -10.29 8.08 -19.70
C GLU A 112 -9.42 6.81 -19.77
N PRO A 113 -9.88 5.68 -19.23
CA PRO A 113 -9.15 4.43 -19.34
C PRO A 113 -9.13 3.94 -20.79
N GLU A 114 -8.02 3.33 -21.19
CA GLU A 114 -7.83 2.78 -22.54
C GLU A 114 -7.69 1.24 -22.51
N GLY A 115 -7.87 0.60 -23.67
CA GLY A 115 -7.65 -0.83 -23.82
C GLY A 115 -8.60 -1.70 -22.97
N PRO A 116 -8.14 -2.85 -22.44
CA PRO A 116 -8.98 -3.76 -21.65
C PRO A 116 -9.62 -3.10 -20.43
N VAL A 117 -8.94 -2.14 -19.80
CA VAL A 117 -9.44 -1.43 -18.61
C VAL A 117 -10.66 -0.58 -18.95
N ALA A 118 -10.78 -0.06 -20.18
CA ALA A 118 -11.93 0.74 -20.60
C ALA A 118 -13.25 -0.04 -20.54
N ALA A 119 -13.21 -1.36 -20.75
CA ALA A 119 -14.39 -2.21 -20.69
C ALA A 119 -14.80 -2.57 -19.25
N GLU A 120 -13.85 -2.52 -18.30
CA GLU A 120 -14.07 -2.93 -16.92
C GLU A 120 -14.26 -1.77 -15.95
N ALA A 121 -13.69 -0.60 -16.26
CA ALA A 121 -13.71 0.55 -15.39
C ALA A 121 -15.10 1.20 -15.36
N VAL A 122 -15.59 1.44 -14.15
CA VAL A 122 -16.86 2.13 -13.88
C VAL A 122 -16.56 3.49 -13.24
N GLY A 123 -17.12 4.54 -13.83
CA GLY A 123 -16.94 5.91 -13.37
C GLY A 123 -15.59 6.51 -13.76
N THR A 124 -15.16 7.53 -13.00
CA THR A 124 -13.92 8.26 -13.30
C THR A 124 -12.69 7.44 -12.90
N SER A 125 -11.76 7.28 -13.84
CA SER A 125 -10.43 6.71 -13.58
C SER A 125 -9.40 7.82 -13.37
N TYR A 126 -8.32 7.49 -12.66
CA TYR A 126 -7.26 8.44 -12.35
C TYR A 126 -5.89 7.84 -12.65
N SER A 127 -5.06 8.58 -13.38
CA SER A 127 -3.61 8.35 -13.36
C SER A 127 -3.10 8.82 -12.00
N VAL A 128 -2.39 7.95 -11.29
CA VAL A 128 -1.82 8.19 -9.96
C VAL A 128 -0.32 7.98 -10.01
N THR A 129 0.45 8.92 -9.47
CA THR A 129 1.90 8.75 -9.24
C THR A 129 2.16 8.85 -7.75
N LEU A 130 2.61 7.75 -7.15
CA LEU A 130 3.01 7.72 -5.74
C LEU A 130 4.38 8.39 -5.60
N ASN A 131 4.53 9.29 -4.63
CA ASN A 131 5.80 9.98 -4.37
C ASN A 131 6.92 8.99 -4.03
N ALA A 132 6.57 7.85 -3.44
CA ALA A 132 7.47 6.76 -3.10
C ALA A 132 7.98 5.96 -4.31
N LEU A 133 7.27 6.04 -5.44
CA LEU A 133 7.50 5.23 -6.63
C LEU A 133 7.18 6.04 -7.91
N PRO A 134 7.90 7.17 -8.13
CA PRO A 134 7.56 8.08 -9.23
C PRO A 134 7.80 7.48 -10.62
N SER A 135 8.67 6.48 -10.72
CA SER A 135 8.97 5.76 -11.97
C SER A 135 7.88 4.78 -12.38
N ARG A 136 6.86 4.55 -11.54
CA ARG A 136 5.75 3.62 -11.82
C ARG A 136 4.42 4.35 -11.67
N PRO A 137 4.00 5.10 -12.70
CA PRO A 137 2.62 5.58 -12.73
C PRO A 137 1.67 4.38 -12.65
N ALA A 138 0.53 4.60 -12.00
CA ALA A 138 -0.50 3.62 -11.79
C ALA A 138 -1.85 4.17 -12.25
N LEU A 139 -2.75 3.29 -12.66
CA LEU A 139 -4.12 3.60 -13.00
C LEU A 139 -5.02 3.18 -11.83
N LEU A 140 -5.71 4.15 -11.24
CA LEU A 140 -6.71 3.94 -10.21
C LEU A 140 -8.10 3.93 -10.84
N PHE A 141 -8.84 2.85 -10.66
CA PHE A 141 -10.20 2.71 -11.17
C PHE A 141 -11.02 1.76 -10.29
N ILE A 142 -12.32 1.72 -10.55
CA ILE A 142 -13.25 0.77 -9.94
C ILE A 142 -13.68 -0.19 -11.02
N ASP A 143 -13.51 -1.49 -10.80
CA ASP A 143 -13.92 -2.50 -11.79
C ASP A 143 -15.44 -2.74 -11.75
N ALA A 144 -15.95 -3.48 -12.73
CA ALA A 144 -17.36 -3.85 -12.82
C ALA A 144 -17.87 -4.68 -11.62
N LYS A 145 -16.96 -5.31 -10.86
CA LYS A 145 -17.26 -6.03 -9.61
C LYS A 145 -17.28 -5.09 -8.40
N GLY A 146 -17.06 -3.80 -8.62
CA GLY A 146 -17.01 -2.78 -7.59
C GLY A 146 -15.75 -2.82 -6.75
N ARG A 147 -14.66 -3.46 -7.17
CA ARG A 147 -13.37 -3.46 -6.45
C ARG A 147 -12.57 -2.21 -6.84
N VAL A 148 -11.85 -1.60 -5.89
CA VAL A 148 -10.92 -0.51 -6.23
C VAL A 148 -9.58 -1.12 -6.61
N ILE A 149 -9.12 -0.81 -7.81
CA ILE A 149 -7.90 -1.35 -8.39
C ILE A 149 -6.91 -0.21 -8.59
N LEU A 150 -5.69 -0.40 -8.10
CA LEU A 150 -4.53 0.42 -8.44
C LEU A 150 -3.62 -0.44 -9.30
N GLN A 151 -3.75 -0.31 -10.61
CA GLN A 151 -3.01 -1.09 -11.59
C GLN A 151 -1.69 -0.40 -11.92
N THR A 152 -0.59 -1.15 -11.91
CA THR A 152 0.71 -0.69 -12.40
C THR A 152 1.40 -1.83 -13.15
N THR A 153 2.58 -1.58 -13.70
CA THR A 153 3.40 -2.63 -14.31
C THR A 153 4.37 -3.19 -13.28
N ILE A 154 4.27 -4.49 -13.02
CA ILE A 154 5.17 -5.24 -12.14
C ILE A 154 5.82 -6.33 -12.99
N ASN A 155 7.15 -6.25 -13.16
CA ASN A 155 7.96 -7.16 -13.96
C ASN A 155 7.42 -7.37 -15.39
N GLY A 156 7.04 -6.26 -16.03
CA GLY A 156 6.49 -6.25 -17.40
C GLY A 156 5.01 -6.65 -17.50
N ALA A 157 4.36 -7.04 -16.41
CA ALA A 157 2.98 -7.50 -16.42
C ALA A 157 2.00 -6.48 -15.80
N PRO A 158 0.83 -6.24 -16.42
CA PRO A 158 -0.21 -5.39 -15.83
C PRO A 158 -0.74 -6.04 -14.56
N SER A 159 -0.54 -5.38 -13.43
CA SER A 159 -0.78 -5.95 -12.11
C SER A 159 -1.54 -5.00 -11.22
N ARG A 160 -2.49 -5.53 -10.45
CA ARG A 160 -2.99 -4.85 -9.26
C ARG A 160 -1.87 -4.79 -8.23
N LEU A 161 -1.52 -3.58 -7.80
CA LEU A 161 -0.54 -3.35 -6.74
C LEU A 161 -1.16 -3.65 -5.37
N TRP A 162 -0.52 -4.50 -4.59
CA TRP A 162 -0.91 -4.81 -3.22
C TRP A 162 0.04 -4.24 -2.17
N LYS A 163 1.33 -4.23 -2.48
CA LYS A 163 2.37 -3.83 -1.54
C LYS A 163 3.58 -3.24 -2.24
N ILE A 164 4.15 -2.25 -1.57
CA ILE A 164 5.49 -1.73 -1.80
C ILE A 164 6.32 -2.02 -0.53
N TYR A 165 7.50 -2.59 -0.69
CA TYR A 165 8.48 -2.70 0.40
C TYR A 165 9.76 -2.00 0.03
N VAL A 166 10.28 -1.17 0.93
CA VAL A 166 11.51 -0.40 0.70
C VAL A 166 12.58 -0.84 1.68
N LYS A 167 13.68 -1.34 1.13
CA LYS A 167 14.90 -1.61 1.89
C LYS A 167 15.75 -0.35 1.94
N THR A 168 16.09 0.09 3.14
CA THR A 168 17.01 1.20 3.36
C THR A 168 18.22 0.78 4.20
N HIS A 169 19.33 1.49 4.01
CA HIS A 169 20.50 1.42 4.86
C HIS A 169 20.70 2.75 5.57
N SER A 170 21.00 2.69 6.87
CA SER A 170 21.37 3.85 7.66
C SER A 170 22.79 4.27 7.27
N THR A 171 22.97 5.48 6.73
CA THR A 171 24.32 6.02 6.50
C THR A 171 24.74 6.90 7.67
N ILE A 172 26.05 7.07 7.87
CA ILE A 172 26.64 7.93 8.94
C ILE A 172 26.10 9.38 8.88
N ALA A 173 25.58 9.81 7.72
CA ALA A 173 25.06 11.14 7.48
C ALA A 173 23.54 11.32 7.72
N PHE A 174 22.86 10.43 8.46
CA PHE A 174 21.42 10.49 8.79
C PHE A 174 20.43 10.51 7.60
N VAL A 175 20.90 10.42 6.35
CA VAL A 175 20.04 10.27 5.17
C VAL A 175 19.90 8.77 4.85
N PRO A 176 18.70 8.19 4.93
CA PRO A 176 18.48 6.80 4.57
C PRO A 176 18.75 6.59 3.08
N LYS A 177 19.71 5.72 2.74
CA LYS A 177 19.93 5.31 1.34
C LYS A 177 18.96 4.17 1.03
N VAL A 178 18.09 4.35 0.04
CA VAL A 178 17.25 3.26 -0.47
C VAL A 178 18.13 2.30 -1.28
N LEU A 179 18.14 1.02 -0.91
CA LEU A 179 18.92 -0.03 -1.59
C LEU A 179 18.12 -0.65 -2.73
N TYR A 180 16.88 -1.03 -2.44
CA TYR A 180 15.95 -1.57 -3.43
C TYR A 180 14.50 -1.33 -2.99
N VAL A 181 13.61 -1.44 -3.98
CA VAL A 181 12.16 -1.44 -3.78
C VAL A 181 11.60 -2.74 -4.33
N ASP A 182 10.82 -3.45 -3.52
CA ASP A 182 10.05 -4.60 -3.95
C ASP A 182 8.59 -4.18 -4.19
N LEU A 183 8.04 -4.61 -5.33
CA LEU A 183 6.63 -4.47 -5.68
C LEU A 183 5.99 -5.85 -5.67
N TYR A 184 4.85 -5.95 -4.99
CA TYR A 184 4.05 -7.18 -4.96
C TYR A 184 2.64 -6.87 -5.44
N GLY A 185 2.15 -7.73 -6.32
CA GLY A 185 0.86 -7.58 -6.94
C GLY A 185 0.22 -8.91 -7.31
N THR A 186 -0.91 -8.80 -7.99
CA THR A 186 -1.50 -9.91 -8.74
C THR A 186 -1.78 -9.44 -10.14
N HIS A 187 -1.54 -10.29 -11.12
CA HIS A 187 -1.89 -10.01 -12.50
C HIS A 187 -3.41 -9.75 -12.61
N VAL A 188 -3.79 -8.81 -13.48
CA VAL A 188 -5.18 -8.32 -13.53
C VAL A 188 -6.16 -9.32 -14.14
N ASP A 189 -5.70 -10.23 -15.01
CA ASP A 189 -6.58 -11.14 -15.76
C ASP A 189 -6.85 -12.48 -15.05
N ASP A 190 -5.83 -13.04 -14.42
CA ASP A 190 -5.82 -14.43 -13.90
C ASP A 190 -5.39 -14.50 -12.42
N GLU A 191 -5.23 -13.34 -11.77
CA GLU A 191 -4.97 -13.18 -10.32
C GLU A 191 -3.70 -13.87 -9.80
N HIS A 192 -2.80 -14.35 -10.67
CA HIS A 192 -1.53 -14.94 -10.24
C HIS A 192 -0.61 -13.88 -9.60
N ALA A 193 0.20 -14.28 -8.63
CA ALA A 193 1.09 -13.36 -7.92
C ALA A 193 2.17 -12.80 -8.85
N THR A 194 2.35 -11.47 -8.82
CA THR A 194 3.42 -10.77 -9.54
C THR A 194 4.39 -10.11 -8.56
N TYR A 195 5.67 -10.11 -8.92
CA TYR A 195 6.75 -9.58 -8.09
C TYR A 195 7.81 -8.91 -8.95
N GLU A 196 8.32 -7.78 -8.46
CA GLU A 196 9.46 -7.08 -9.07
C GLU A 196 10.36 -6.48 -7.98
N ARG A 197 11.68 -6.64 -8.14
CA ARG A 197 12.68 -5.86 -7.39
C ARG A 197 13.30 -4.81 -8.28
N ILE A 198 13.18 -3.56 -7.88
CA ILE A 198 13.85 -2.42 -8.49
C ILE A 198 15.09 -2.10 -7.64
N THR A 199 16.27 -2.43 -8.14
CA THR A 199 17.54 -2.00 -7.53
C THR A 199 17.83 -0.57 -7.93
N LEU A 200 18.04 0.30 -6.94
CA LEU A 200 18.48 1.67 -7.21
C LEU A 200 20.01 1.66 -7.32
N SER A 201 20.52 1.58 -8.55
CA SER A 201 21.95 1.79 -8.81
C SER A 201 22.31 3.22 -8.42
N SER A 202 23.22 3.35 -7.46
CA SER A 202 23.80 4.64 -7.04
C SER A 202 24.78 5.20 -8.04
#